data_AF-A0A356K3S4-F1
#
_entry.id   AF-A0A356K3S4-F1
#
_cell.length_a   1.000
_cell.length_b   1.000
_cell.length_c   1.000
_cell.angle_alpha   90.00
_cell.angle_beta   90.00
_cell.angle_gamma   90.00
#
_symmetry.space_group_name_H-M   'P 1'
#
loop_
_entity.id
_entity.type
_entity.pdbx_description
1 polymer ?
#
loop_
_entity_poly.entity_id
_entity_poly.type
_entity_poly.pdbx_seq_one_letter_code
_entity_poly.pdbx_strand_id
1 'polypeptide(L)'
;MKLDIQLLSIIFSFSYGIIVSYLYNISYSFLYKTSILYRVVINVLFCIDVGLIYFLLLKVINYGVVHIYFVMVFLISFILFSGKYKNLRKCVKLKKSKVKSMDKKC
;
A
#
# COMPACT_ATOMS: atom_id res chain seq x y z
N MET A 1 16.48 21.91 -5.81
CA MET A 1 17.23 20.76 -5.24
C MET A 1 18.40 20.42 -6.16
N LYS A 2 19.53 19.90 -5.65
CA LYS A 2 20.62 19.41 -6.52
C LYS A 2 20.09 18.28 -7.41
N LEU A 3 20.57 18.21 -8.65
CA LEU A 3 20.08 17.26 -9.65
C LEU A 3 20.24 15.80 -9.21
N ASP A 4 21.35 15.47 -8.56
CA ASP A 4 21.63 14.11 -8.08
C ASP A 4 20.61 13.62 -7.04
N ILE A 5 20.26 14.50 -6.09
CA ILE A 5 19.24 14.22 -5.06
C ILE A 5 17.87 14.05 -5.72
N GLN A 6 17.61 14.78 -6.81
CA GLN A 6 16.36 14.68 -7.57
C GLN A 6 16.25 13.36 -8.28
N LEU A 7 17.30 12.94 -8.97
CA LEU A 7 17.33 11.65 -9.65
C LEU A 7 17.18 10.51 -8.64
N LEU A 8 17.91 10.58 -7.51
CA LEU A 8 17.79 9.60 -6.43
C LEU A 8 16.38 9.54 -5.84
N SER A 9 15.73 10.68 -5.64
CA SER A 9 14.35 10.75 -5.12
C SER A 9 13.32 10.18 -6.13
N ILE A 10 13.55 10.34 -7.44
CA ILE A 10 12.71 9.74 -8.49
C ILE A 10 12.86 8.22 -8.48
N ILE A 11 14.09 7.71 -8.48
CA ILE A 11 14.38 6.28 -8.45
C ILE A 11 13.78 5.67 -7.18
N PHE A 12 13.99 6.31 -6.03
CA PHE A 12 13.40 5.90 -4.76
C PHE A 12 11.87 5.82 -4.85
N SER A 13 11.21 6.86 -5.37
CA SER A 13 9.74 6.90 -5.46
C SER A 13 9.18 5.82 -6.39
N PHE A 14 9.89 5.52 -7.48
CA PHE A 14 9.56 4.42 -8.38
C PHE A 14 9.69 3.06 -7.68
N SER A 15 10.83 2.79 -7.04
CA SER A 15 11.07 1.56 -6.29
C SER A 15 10.07 1.39 -5.14
N TYR A 16 9.73 2.48 -4.47
CA TYR A 16 8.77 2.48 -3.38
C TYR A 16 7.37 2.08 -3.85
N GLY A 17 6.91 2.56 -5.01
CA GLY A 17 5.62 2.15 -5.58
C GLY A 17 5.55 0.66 -5.91
N ILE A 18 6.67 0.04 -6.33
CA ILE A 18 6.76 -1.42 -6.50
C ILE A 18 6.59 -2.14 -5.15
N ILE A 19 7.28 -1.67 -4.10
CA ILE A 19 7.19 -2.26 -2.75
C ILE A 19 5.76 -2.15 -2.21
N VAL A 20 5.13 -0.98 -2.34
CA VAL A 20 3.75 -0.76 -1.91
C VAL A 20 2.78 -1.64 -2.68
N SER A 21 3.01 -1.82 -3.98
CA SER A 21 2.22 -2.73 -4.81
C SER A 21 2.31 -4.19 -4.36
N TYR A 22 3.51 -4.63 -3.96
CA TYR A 22 3.71 -5.94 -3.36
C TYR A 22 2.96 -6.09 -2.03
N LEU A 23 3.11 -5.13 -1.11
CA LEU A 23 2.44 -5.10 0.19
C LEU A 23 0.91 -5.07 0.05
N TYR A 24 0.40 -4.30 -0.91
CA TYR A 24 -1.03 -4.22 -1.24
C TYR A 24 -1.58 -5.58 -1.67
N ASN A 25 -0.87 -6.31 -2.53
CA ASN A 25 -1.32 -7.62 -3.01
C ASN A 25 -1.27 -8.70 -1.93
N ILE A 26 -0.31 -8.63 -1.00
CA ILE A 26 -0.28 -9.51 0.19
C ILE A 26 -1.44 -9.18 1.13
N SER A 27 -1.66 -7.90 1.40
CA SER A 27 -2.68 -7.42 2.34
C SER A 27 -4.09 -7.42 1.75
N TYR A 28 -4.24 -7.79 0.48
CA TYR A 28 -5.50 -7.72 -0.28
C TYR A 28 -6.68 -8.39 0.43
N SER A 29 -6.45 -9.53 1.09
CA SER A 29 -7.53 -10.22 1.80
C SER A 29 -8.04 -9.40 3.00
N PHE A 30 -7.16 -8.71 3.75
CA PHE A 30 -7.57 -7.82 4.84
C PHE A 30 -8.25 -6.54 4.32
N LEU A 31 -7.75 -6.00 3.20
CA LEU A 31 -8.24 -4.76 2.59
C LEU A 31 -9.63 -4.91 1.93
N TYR A 32 -10.04 -6.12 1.54
CA TYR A 32 -11.30 -6.33 0.78
C TYR A 32 -12.22 -7.44 1.29
N LYS A 33 -11.72 -8.46 2.01
CA LYS A 33 -12.54 -9.64 2.38
C LYS A 33 -13.03 -9.61 3.83
N THR A 34 -12.83 -8.51 4.53
CA THR A 34 -13.28 -8.26 5.92
C THR A 34 -14.64 -7.54 5.95
N SER A 35 -15.26 -7.47 7.13
CA SER A 35 -16.48 -6.69 7.38
C SER A 35 -16.24 -5.20 7.16
N ILE A 36 -17.29 -4.44 6.86
CA ILE A 36 -17.17 -3.04 6.40
C ILE A 36 -16.39 -2.15 7.37
N LEU A 37 -16.66 -2.23 8.67
CA LEU A 37 -15.94 -1.46 9.70
C LEU A 37 -14.45 -1.80 9.73
N TYR A 38 -14.11 -3.09 9.81
CA TYR A 38 -12.72 -3.54 9.79
C TYR A 38 -12.02 -3.16 8.49
N ARG A 39 -12.73 -3.24 7.37
CA ARG A 39 -12.20 -2.85 6.06
C ARG A 39 -11.79 -1.39 6.02
N VAL A 40 -12.64 -0.48 6.49
CA VAL A 40 -12.33 0.95 6.52
C VAL A 40 -11.12 1.21 7.41
N VAL A 41 -11.12 0.68 8.64
CA VAL A 41 -10.01 0.88 9.58
C VAL A 41 -8.68 0.38 9.00
N ILE A 42 -8.67 -0.84 8.43
CA ILE A 42 -7.46 -1.43 7.86
C ILE A 42 -6.97 -0.67 6.62
N ASN A 43 -7.88 -0.18 5.76
CA ASN A 43 -7.47 0.63 4.60
C ASN A 43 -6.86 1.97 5.05
N VAL A 44 -7.47 2.63 6.05
CA VAL A 44 -6.94 3.89 6.59
C VAL A 44 -5.56 3.67 7.20
N LEU A 45 -5.40 2.64 8.05
CA LEU A 45 -4.10 2.30 8.64
C LEU A 45 -3.06 1.99 7.57
N PHE A 46 -3.40 1.14 6.59
CA PHE A 46 -2.48 0.80 5.50
C PHE A 46 -2.00 2.03 4.73
N CYS A 47 -2.91 2.96 4.39
CA CYS A 47 -2.55 4.20 3.71
C CYS A 47 -1.67 5.11 4.57
N ILE A 48 -1.98 5.26 5.86
CA ILE A 48 -1.20 6.07 6.79
C ILE A 48 0.20 5.49 6.97
N ASP A 49 0.32 4.19 7.20
CA ASP A 49 1.60 3.52 7.42
C ASP A 49 2.51 3.63 6.19
N VAL A 50 1.98 3.33 5.01
CA VAL A 50 2.71 3.49 3.74
C VAL A 50 3.07 4.96 3.51
N GLY A 51 2.16 5.89 3.76
CA GLY A 51 2.43 7.32 3.63
C GLY A 51 3.56 7.79 4.56
N LEU A 52 3.49 7.44 5.84
CA LEU A 52 4.49 7.80 6.84
C LEU A 52 5.87 7.21 6.51
N ILE A 53 5.92 5.94 6.13
CA ILE A 53 7.18 5.29 5.72
C ILE A 53 7.77 6.02 4.50
N TYR A 54 6.94 6.39 3.51
CA TYR A 54 7.39 7.17 2.37
C TYR A 54 8.02 8.50 2.80
N PHE A 55 7.35 9.30 3.63
CA PHE A 55 7.87 10.57 4.13
C PHE A 55 9.15 10.41 4.97
N LEU A 56 9.23 9.37 5.82
CA LEU A 56 10.41 9.10 6.64
C LEU A 56 11.63 8.77 5.78
N LEU A 57 11.46 7.91 4.78
CA LEU A 57 12.55 7.56 3.85
C LEU A 57 12.93 8.75 2.97
N LEU A 58 11.96 9.52 2.51
CA LEU A 58 12.20 10.73 1.73
C LEU A 58 12.92 11.80 2.56
N LYS A 59 12.65 11.87 3.88
CA LYS A 59 13.38 12.73 4.83
C LYS A 59 14.88 12.43 4.86
N VAL A 60 15.26 11.17 4.78
CA VAL A 60 16.67 10.76 4.73
C VAL A 60 17.33 11.16 3.42
N ILE A 61 16.59 11.14 2.30
CA ILE A 61 17.13 11.39 0.95
C ILE A 61 17.19 12.89 0.63
N ASN A 62 16.11 13.63 0.89
CA ASN A 62 15.93 15.00 0.41
C ASN A 62 15.36 15.97 1.46
N TYR A 63 15.50 15.62 2.75
CA TYR A 63 14.96 16.40 3.88
C TYR A 63 13.41 16.44 3.93
N GLY A 64 12.73 15.57 3.19
CA GLY A 64 11.29 15.34 3.29
C GLY A 64 10.49 16.23 2.34
N VAL A 65 11.17 16.83 1.36
CA VAL A 65 10.54 17.66 0.34
C VAL A 65 9.84 16.76 -0.68
N VAL A 66 8.51 16.79 -0.68
CA VAL A 66 7.70 16.07 -1.67
C VAL A 66 7.45 16.98 -2.87
N HIS A 67 7.83 16.50 -4.04
CA HIS A 67 7.48 17.10 -5.32
C HIS A 67 6.41 16.28 -6.03
N ILE A 68 5.54 16.94 -6.81
CA ILE A 68 4.41 16.29 -7.49
C ILE A 68 4.86 15.15 -8.42
N TYR A 69 6.00 15.30 -9.10
CA TYR A 69 6.52 14.28 -10.00
C TYR A 69 7.00 13.02 -9.25
N PHE A 70 7.43 13.13 -7.99
CA PHE A 70 7.73 11.95 -7.17
C PHE A 70 6.46 11.14 -6.90
N VAL A 71 5.37 11.82 -6.58
CA VAL A 71 4.06 11.20 -6.36
C VAL A 71 3.55 10.55 -7.65
N MET A 72 3.69 11.23 -8.79
CA MET A 72 3.28 10.68 -10.10
C MET A 72 4.06 9.41 -10.43
N VAL A 73 5.38 9.40 -10.25
CA VAL A 73 6.23 8.22 -10.50
C VAL A 73 5.89 7.07 -9.54
N PHE A 74 5.61 7.39 -8.27
CA PHE A 74 5.10 6.42 -7.29
C PHE A 74 3.77 5.80 -7.73
N LEU A 75 2.79 6.60 -8.16
CA LEU A 75 1.49 6.10 -8.62
C LEU A 75 1.61 5.24 -9.88
N ILE A 76 2.44 5.67 -10.84
CA ILE A 76 2.69 4.93 -12.09
C ILE A 76 3.28 3.55 -11.77
N SER A 77 4.35 3.50 -10.97
CA SER A 77 4.99 2.23 -10.59
C SER A 77 4.04 1.31 -9.80
N PHE A 78 3.24 1.87 -8.89
CA PHE A 78 2.22 1.12 -8.17
C PHE A 78 1.22 0.44 -9.12
N ILE A 79 0.64 1.21 -10.06
CA ILE A 79 -0.34 0.71 -11.03
C ILE A 79 0.28 -0.37 -11.93
N LEU A 80 1.47 -0.10 -12.49
CA LEU A 80 2.18 -1.04 -13.38
C LEU A 80 2.43 -2.39 -12.71
N PHE A 81 2.80 -2.40 -11.43
CA PHE A 81 3.15 -3.63 -10.72
C PHE A 81 1.97 -4.27 -9.98
N SER A 82 0.86 -3.56 -9.76
CA SER A 82 -0.30 -4.07 -9.00
C SER A 82 -0.90 -5.33 -9.63
N GLY A 83 -0.85 -5.42 -10.95
CA GLY A 83 -1.28 -6.62 -11.68
C GLY A 83 -0.29 -7.79 -11.59
N LYS A 84 1.01 -7.51 -11.51
CA LYS A 84 2.08 -8.52 -11.57
C LYS A 84 2.08 -9.45 -10.36
N TYR A 85 1.67 -8.93 -9.21
CA TYR A 85 1.64 -9.66 -7.94
C TYR A 85 0.27 -10.26 -7.59
N LYS A 86 -0.67 -10.36 -8.54
CA LYS A 86 -2.02 -10.92 -8.30
C LYS A 86 -2.01 -12.32 -7.66
N ASN A 87 -1.00 -13.14 -7.97
CA ASN A 87 -0.88 -14.49 -7.40
C ASN A 87 -0.68 -14.48 -5.87
N LEU A 88 -0.06 -13.42 -5.32
CA LEU A 88 0.17 -13.29 -3.88
C LEU A 88 -1.13 -13.15 -3.07
N ARG A 89 -2.23 -12.69 -3.71
CA ARG A 89 -3.55 -12.58 -3.09
C ARG A 89 -4.11 -13.93 -2.62
N LYS A 90 -3.57 -15.04 -3.14
CA LYS A 90 -3.98 -16.40 -2.78
C LYS A 90 -3.22 -16.93 -1.56
N CYS A 91 -2.05 -16.37 -1.25
CA CYS A 91 -1.18 -16.82 -0.15
C CYS A 91 -1.81 -16.50 1.21
N VAL A 92 -2.39 -15.31 1.35
CA VAL A 92 -3.07 -14.89 2.58
C VAL A 92 -4.56 -15.22 2.47
N LYS A 93 -4.94 -16.42 2.90
CA LYS A 93 -6.35 -16.81 3.07
C LYS A 93 -6.79 -16.42 4.48
N LEU A 94 -7.70 -15.46 4.60
CA LEU A 94 -8.43 -15.28 5.85
C LEU A 94 -9.26 -16.54 6.10
N LYS A 95 -9.03 -17.21 7.23
CA LYS A 95 -10.03 -18.15 7.75
C LYS A 95 -11.30 -17.34 7.90
N LYS A 96 -12.36 -17.70 7.17
CA LYS A 96 -13.70 -17.18 7.47
C LYS A 96 -13.93 -17.51 8.94
N SER A 97 -13.99 -16.49 9.80
CA SER A 97 -14.53 -16.69 11.13
C SER A 97 -15.93 -17.25 10.91
N LYS A 98 -16.24 -18.41 11.52
CA LYS A 98 -17.61 -18.88 11.62
C LYS A 98 -18.34 -17.85 12.48
N VAL A 99 -18.77 -16.74 11.88
CA VAL A 99 -19.80 -15.89 12.47
C VAL A 99 -21.02 -16.79 12.50
N LYS A 100 -21.21 -17.37 13.69
CA LYS A 100 -22.27 -18.26 14.09
C LYS A 100 -23.57 -17.74 13.49
N SER A 101 -24.28 -18.60 12.78
CA SER A 101 -25.70 -18.46 12.52
C SER A 101 -26.43 -18.20 13.85
N MET A 102 -26.68 -16.93 14.16
CA MET A 102 -27.55 -16.52 15.27
C MET A 102 -28.62 -15.51 14.85
N ASP A 103 -28.79 -15.26 13.55
CA ASP A 103 -29.92 -14.50 13.02
C ASP A 103 -30.73 -15.40 12.07
N LYS A 104 -31.53 -16.30 12.64
CA LYS A 104 -32.70 -16.96 12.01
C LYS A 104 -33.35 -17.92 13.02
N LYS A 105 -33.77 -17.40 14.17
CA LYS A 105 -34.82 -17.99 15.03
C LYS A 105 -35.46 -16.86 15.84
N CYS A 106 -36.29 -16.07 15.16
CA CYS A 106 -37.50 -15.46 15.70
C CYS A 106 -38.52 -15.51 14.56
#